data_AF-A0A1N7QLF0-F1
#
_entry.id   AF-A0A1N7QLF0-F1
#
_cell.length_a   1.000
_cell.length_b   1.000
_cell.length_c   1.000
_cell.angle_alpha   90.00
_cell.angle_beta   90.00
_cell.angle_gamma   90.00
#
_symmetry.space_group_name_H-M   'P 1'
#
loop_
_entity.id
_entity.type
_entity.pdbx_description
1 polymer ?
#
loop_
_entity_poly.entity_id
_entity_poly.type
_entity_poly.pdbx_seq_one_letter_code
_entity_poly.pdbx_strand_id
1 'polypeptide(L)'
;MENKRVPQSTMNNIVISLYFTIAYAVLIGVYLGFPINLHNNFLWKLFIVCSLLFSVAGIYFAAKSYKRAKISSVILIIINALGLLIPVIMLLMIFT
;
A
#
# COMPACT_ATOMS: atom_id res chain seq x y z
N MET A 1 -5.57 18.60 33.13
CA MET A 1 -6.15 18.03 31.90
C MET A 1 -5.08 17.18 31.23
N GLU A 2 -5.24 15.86 31.27
CA GLU A 2 -4.27 14.90 30.74
C GLU A 2 -4.18 15.05 29.21
N ASN A 3 -3.00 15.39 28.70
CA ASN A 3 -2.76 15.66 27.29
C ASN A 3 -2.80 14.33 26.51
N LYS A 4 -4.00 13.89 26.13
CA LYS A 4 -4.24 12.71 25.26
C LYS A 4 -3.77 12.91 23.81
N ARG A 5 -2.71 13.69 23.57
CA ARG A 5 -2.17 13.86 22.22
C ARG A 5 -1.42 12.61 21.82
N VAL A 6 -1.84 12.02 20.71
CA VAL A 6 -1.17 10.92 20.05
C VAL A 6 0.29 11.34 19.78
N PRO A 7 1.30 10.53 20.14
CA PRO A 7 2.69 10.93 19.97
C PRO A 7 3.03 11.18 18.50
N GLN A 8 3.85 12.20 18.25
CA GLN A 8 4.20 12.66 16.89
C GLN A 8 4.74 11.53 16.00
N SER A 9 5.48 10.58 16.57
CA SER A 9 5.99 9.42 15.84
C SER A 9 4.88 8.47 15.34
N THR A 10 3.81 8.31 16.12
CA THR A 10 2.63 7.53 15.71
C THR A 10 1.90 8.22 14.56
N MET A 11 1.73 9.55 14.65
CA MET A 11 1.14 10.34 13.57
C MET A 11 2.00 10.29 12.30
N ASN A 12 3.34 10.37 12.44
CA ASN A 12 4.26 10.30 11.31
C ASN A 12 4.19 8.96 10.57
N ASN A 13 4.14 7.84 11.30
CA ASN A 13 3.97 6.51 10.70
C ASN A 13 2.65 6.36 9.93
N ILE A 14 1.55 6.93 10.44
CA ILE A 14 0.25 6.92 9.74
C ILE A 14 0.34 7.72 8.44
N VAL A 15 0.97 8.90 8.48
CA VAL A 15 1.19 9.73 7.29
C VAL A 15 2.07 9.00 6.26
N ILE A 16 3.14 8.34 6.70
CA ILE A 16 4.01 7.53 5.83
C ILE A 16 3.21 6.39 5.18
N SER A 17 2.40 5.67 5.97
CA SER A 17 1.51 4.62 5.45
C SER A 17 0.55 5.16 4.39
N LEU A 18 -0.05 6.32 4.65
CA LEU A 18 -0.93 6.99 3.71
C LEU A 18 -0.21 7.38 2.41
N TYR A 19 1.04 7.87 2.48
CA TYR A 19 1.84 8.16 1.29
C TYR A 19 2.07 6.91 0.43
N PHE A 20 2.37 5.77 1.05
CA PHE A 20 2.49 4.51 0.34
C PHE A 20 1.18 4.07 -0.31
N THR A 21 0.05 4.26 0.38
CA THR A 21 -1.28 3.98 -0.17
C THR A 21 -1.60 4.86 -1.38
N ILE A 22 -1.29 6.16 -1.32
CA ILE A 22 -1.49 7.09 -2.43
C ILE A 22 -0.56 6.73 -3.60
N ALA A 23 0.72 6.46 -3.33
CA ALA A 23 1.67 6.03 -4.35
C ALA A 23 1.21 4.75 -5.06
N TYR A 24 0.64 3.80 -4.31
CA TYR A 24 0.05 2.59 -4.86
C TYR A 24 -1.18 2.88 -5.75
N ALA A 25 -2.09 3.75 -5.31
CA ALA A 25 -3.25 4.15 -6.12
C ALA A 25 -2.82 4.83 -7.43
N VAL A 26 -1.81 5.70 -7.38
CA VAL A 26 -1.22 6.34 -8.58
C VAL A 26 -0.59 5.29 -9.48
N LEU A 27 0.16 4.32 -8.93
CA LEU A 27 0.76 3.23 -9.70
C LEU A 27 -0.30 2.41 -10.45
N ILE A 28 -1.41 2.07 -9.80
CA ILE A 28 -2.55 1.40 -10.45
C ILE A 28 -3.12 2.27 -11.58
N GLY A 29 -3.38 3.55 -11.32
CA GLY A 29 -3.92 4.46 -12.33
C GLY A 29 -3.03 4.57 -13.56
N VAL A 30 -1.72 4.67 -13.36
CA VAL A 30 -0.72 4.68 -14.43
C VAL A 30 -0.75 3.36 -15.20
N TYR A 31 -0.72 2.22 -14.49
CA TYR A 31 -0.71 0.90 -15.11
C TYR A 31 -1.97 0.60 -15.94
N LEU A 32 -3.15 0.97 -15.45
CA LEU A 32 -4.42 0.82 -16.18
C LEU A 32 -4.57 1.82 -17.33
N GLY A 33 -3.89 2.96 -17.26
CA GLY A 33 -3.87 3.97 -18.32
C GLY A 33 -2.95 3.63 -19.49
N PHE A 34 -2.09 2.61 -19.37
CA PHE A 34 -1.24 2.19 -20.47
C PHE A 34 -2.04 1.46 -21.54
N PRO A 35 -1.80 1.75 -22.84
CA PRO A 35 -2.36 0.96 -23.93
C PRO A 35 -1.97 -0.51 -23.79
N ILE A 36 -2.93 -1.42 -23.99
CA ILE A 36 -2.72 -2.88 -23.89
C ILE A 36 -1.55 -3.34 -24.80
N ASN A 37 -1.31 -2.65 -25.90
CA ASN A 37 -0.24 -2.96 -26.85
C ASN A 37 1.17 -2.60 -26.35
N LEU A 38 1.29 -1.77 -25.30
CA LEU A 38 2.55 -1.43 -24.64
C LEU A 38 2.82 -2.31 -23.41
N HIS A 39 1.89 -3.20 -23.08
CA HIS A 39 1.96 -4.06 -21.90
C HIS A 39 3.00 -5.17 -22.08
N ASN A 40 4.27 -4.81 -21.94
CA ASN A 40 5.39 -5.75 -22.03
C ASN A 40 5.61 -6.47 -20.69
N ASN A 41 6.16 -7.69 -20.74
CA ASN A 41 6.56 -8.49 -19.58
C ASN A 41 7.40 -7.72 -18.55
N PHE A 42 8.20 -6.75 -19.01
CA PHE A 42 8.97 -5.88 -18.12
C PHE A 42 8.09 -4.96 -17.27
N LEU A 43 7.17 -4.21 -17.91
CA LEU A 43 6.25 -3.29 -17.21
C LEU A 43 5.34 -4.04 -16.24
N TRP A 44 4.90 -5.22 -16.66
CA TRP A 44 4.08 -6.11 -15.86
C TRP A 44 4.81 -6.59 -14.59
N LYS A 45 6.07 -7.06 -14.72
CA LYS A 45 6.90 -7.44 -13.58
C LYS A 45 7.20 -6.25 -12.67
N LEU A 46 7.51 -5.08 -13.25
CA LEU A 46 7.78 -3.86 -12.50
C LEU A 46 6.55 -3.43 -11.69
N PHE A 47 5.37 -3.48 -12.30
CA PHE A 47 4.10 -3.18 -11.62
C PHE A 47 3.90 -4.08 -10.41
N ILE A 48 4.10 -5.40 -10.54
CA ILE A 48 3.92 -6.34 -9.43
C ILE A 48 4.90 -6.04 -8.30
N VAL A 49 6.18 -5.87 -8.61
CA VAL A 49 7.21 -5.60 -7.58
C VAL A 49 6.92 -4.30 -6.84
N CYS A 50 6.60 -3.21 -7.57
CA CYS A 50 6.26 -1.93 -6.95
C CYS A 50 4.96 -2.00 -6.13
N SER A 51 3.96 -2.71 -6.63
CA SER A 51 2.66 -2.89 -5.95
C SER A 51 2.81 -3.65 -4.63
N LEU A 52 3.60 -4.73 -4.63
CA LEU A 52 3.95 -5.48 -3.43
C LEU A 52 4.70 -4.59 -2.44
N LEU A 53 5.72 -3.86 -2.92
CA LEU A 53 6.55 -3.00 -2.07
C LEU A 53 5.74 -1.90 -1.39
N PHE A 54 4.90 -1.18 -2.14
CA PHE A 54 4.08 -0.10 -1.59
C PHE A 54 3.00 -0.63 -0.64
N SER A 55 2.30 -1.70 -0.99
CA SER A 55 1.25 -2.26 -0.13
C SER A 55 1.83 -2.83 1.18
N VAL A 56 2.96 -3.55 1.11
CA VAL A 56 3.63 -4.08 2.31
C VAL A 56 4.20 -2.95 3.18
N ALA A 57 4.81 -1.93 2.58
CA ALA A 57 5.30 -0.77 3.32
C ALA A 57 4.14 -0.02 4.01
N GLY A 58 3.03 0.21 3.30
CA GLY A 58 1.81 0.80 3.85
C GLY A 58 1.29 0.04 5.08
N ILE A 59 1.21 -1.29 5.00
CA ILE A 59 0.82 -2.15 6.12
C ILE A 59 1.82 -2.07 7.27
N TYR A 60 3.13 -2.14 6.98
CA TYR A 60 4.19 -2.12 7.99
C TYR A 60 4.13 -0.83 8.84
N PHE A 61 4.04 0.34 8.20
CA PHE A 61 3.98 1.61 8.90
C PHE A 61 2.66 1.80 9.66
N ALA A 62 1.53 1.33 9.12
CA ALA A 62 0.26 1.34 9.85
C ALA A 62 0.31 0.42 11.08
N ALA A 63 0.85 -0.80 10.95
CA ALA A 63 0.98 -1.76 12.04
C ALA A 63 1.87 -1.23 13.18
N LYS A 64 2.94 -0.48 12.85
CA LYS A 64 3.81 0.16 13.85
C LYS A 64 3.08 1.17 14.75
N SER A 65 1.98 1.73 14.26
CA SER A 65 1.13 2.68 15.00
C SER A 65 -0.09 2.04 15.68
N TYR A 66 -0.33 0.74 15.50
CA TYR A 66 -1.55 0.04 15.94
C TYR A 66 -1.87 0.22 17.42
N LYS A 67 -0.86 0.11 18.30
CA LYS A 67 -1.05 0.22 19.76
C LYS A 67 -1.54 1.59 20.24
N ARG A 68 -1.28 2.66 19.47
CA ARG A 68 -1.55 4.05 19.87
C ARG A 68 -2.57 4.76 18.99
N ALA A 69 -2.70 4.39 17.71
CA ALA A 69 -3.67 4.93 16.76
C ALA A 69 -4.48 3.79 16.13
N LYS A 70 -5.20 3.03 16.97
CA LYS A 70 -5.84 1.75 16.59
C LYS A 70 -6.77 1.87 15.39
N ILE A 71 -7.69 2.85 15.39
CA ILE A 71 -8.70 3.01 14.31
C ILE A 71 -8.02 3.32 12.97
N SER A 72 -7.18 4.35 12.93
CA SER A 72 -6.49 4.76 11.69
C SER A 72 -5.55 3.67 11.16
N SER A 73 -4.85 2.98 12.07
CA SER A 73 -3.97 1.86 11.70
C SER A 73 -4.75 0.71 11.09
N VAL A 74 -5.90 0.33 11.67
CA VAL A 74 -6.75 -0.74 11.14
C VAL A 74 -7.27 -0.40 9.75
N ILE A 75 -7.78 0.81 9.56
CA ILE A 75 -8.30 1.26 8.26
C ILE A 75 -7.21 1.18 7.19
N LEU A 76 -6.01 1.71 7.48
CA LEU A 76 -4.88 1.68 6.54
C LEU A 76 -4.40 0.26 6.26
N ILE A 77 -4.35 -0.63 7.26
CA ILE A 77 -4.00 -2.04 7.05
C ILE A 77 -5.01 -2.71 6.11
N ILE A 78 -6.31 -2.51 6.33
CA ILE A 78 -7.36 -3.11 5.49
C ILE A 78 -7.24 -2.60 4.05
N ILE A 79 -7.08 -1.28 3.85
CA ILE A 79 -6.96 -0.70 2.50
C ILE A 79 -5.73 -1.24 1.78
N ASN A 80 -4.56 -1.25 2.42
CA ASN A 80 -3.35 -1.76 1.79
C ASN A 80 -3.38 -3.28 1.60
N ALA A 81 -4.06 -4.03 2.47
CA ALA A 81 -4.23 -5.49 2.32
C ALA A 81 -5.18 -5.84 1.16
N LEU A 82 -6.29 -5.09 1.00
CA LEU A 82 -7.15 -5.20 -0.18
C LEU A 82 -6.39 -4.84 -1.45
N GLY A 83 -5.58 -3.78 -1.38
CA GLY A 83 -4.66 -3.40 -2.45
C GLY A 83 -3.71 -4.53 -2.84
N LEU A 84 -3.10 -5.21 -1.85
CA LEU A 84 -2.16 -6.30 -2.03
C LEU A 84 -2.76 -7.52 -2.76
N LEU A 85 -4.09 -7.72 -2.72
CA LEU A 85 -4.73 -8.82 -3.44
C LEU A 85 -4.48 -8.73 -4.95
N ILE A 86 -4.45 -7.53 -5.52
CA ILE A 86 -4.25 -7.33 -6.96
C ILE A 86 -2.90 -7.90 -7.42
N PRO A 87 -1.73 -7.45 -6.89
CA PRO A 87 -0.46 -8.00 -7.32
C PRO A 87 -0.29 -9.48 -6.95
N VAL A 88 -0.93 -9.97 -5.88
CA VAL A 88 -0.89 -11.40 -5.54
C VAL A 88 -1.63 -12.24 -6.58
N ILE A 89 -2.83 -11.84 -6.99
CA ILE A 89 -3.59 -12.52 -8.04
C ILE A 89 -2.80 -12.51 -9.36
N MET A 90 -2.23 -11.35 -9.73
CA MET A 90 -1.38 -11.26 -10.92
C MET A 90 -0.15 -12.16 -10.84
N LEU A 91 0.48 -12.26 -9.67
CA LEU A 91 1.63 -13.14 -9.45
C LEU A 91 1.24 -14.61 -9.57
N LEU A 92 0.07 -15.01 -9.08
CA LEU A 92 -0.44 -16.39 -9.23
C LEU A 92 -0.63 -16.77 -10.70
N MET A 93 -1.11 -15.83 -11.55
CA MET A 93 -1.26 -16.05 -13.00
C MET A 93 0.06 -16.34 -13.73
N ILE A 94 1.23 -16.09 -13.13
CA ILE A 94 2.54 -16.50 -13.71
C ILE A 94 2.76 -17.99 -13.55
N PHE A 95 2.34 -18.51 -12.40
CA PHE A 95 2.70 -19.86 -11.95
C PHE A 95 1.69 -20.92 -12.38
N THR A 96 0.50 -20.51 -12.83
CA THR A 96 -0.54 -21.35 -13.46
C THR A 96 -0.49 -21.24 -14.97
#